data_AF-A0A9N8H695-F1
#
_entry.id   AF-A0A9N8H695-F1
#
_cell.length_a   1.000
_cell.length_b   1.000
_cell.length_c   1.000
_cell.angle_alpha   90.00
_cell.angle_beta   90.00
_cell.angle_gamma   90.00
#
_symmetry.space_group_name_H-M   'P 1'
#
loop_
_entity.id
_entity.type
_entity.pdbx_description
1 polymer ?
#
loop_
_entity_poly.entity_id
_entity_poly.type
_entity_poly.pdbx_seq_one_letter_code
_entity_poly.pdbx_strand_id
1 'polypeptide(L)'
;MQQKANPNQRRVLASVVRFIKNADIRLSRPSEMDEKRKWCQQNNNEMSWSGFWQVPWRRWYLVISVVTLVIANYCFAEVFVFVANRHGAVLFDPVLALFDPIDNSVAISLVLYSSMGLYFSDQLFRPRALLAGNHSLFLVISIRAITLLLTPLEAPPKVIPLGDPVLRLLFHTSTDYTKDLFFSGHTATTTLMCLNARGWRRNVLLLSTLLVATGVLLQHAHYTVDVVGAPFIAFTCYKIAVWFDAIMPYKVCSKVCIH
;
A
#
# COMPACT_ATOMS: atom_id res chain seq x y z
N MET A 1 52.15 -38.99 -42.26
CA MET A 1 52.75 -37.65 -41.98
C MET A 1 51.72 -36.82 -41.21
N GLN A 2 51.81 -36.77 -39.87
CA GLN A 2 50.90 -35.97 -39.05
C GLN A 2 51.48 -34.56 -38.88
N GLN A 3 50.88 -33.58 -39.56
CA GLN A 3 51.25 -32.18 -39.47
C GLN A 3 50.80 -31.65 -38.10
N LYS A 4 51.73 -31.54 -37.14
CA LYS A 4 51.47 -30.95 -35.82
C LYS A 4 51.04 -29.50 -36.00
N ALA A 5 49.78 -29.20 -35.70
CA ALA A 5 49.23 -27.85 -35.74
C ALA A 5 50.08 -26.89 -34.90
N ASN A 6 50.53 -25.79 -35.53
CA ASN A 6 51.40 -24.79 -34.95
C ASN A 6 50.78 -24.21 -33.65
N PRO A 7 51.53 -24.14 -32.53
CA PRO A 7 51.02 -23.65 -31.24
C PRO A 7 50.40 -22.24 -31.31
N ASN A 8 50.83 -21.39 -32.26
CA ASN A 8 50.22 -20.08 -32.48
C ASN A 8 48.80 -20.16 -33.06
N GLN A 9 48.50 -21.14 -33.93
CA GLN A 9 47.15 -21.31 -34.47
C GLN A 9 46.15 -21.78 -33.41
N ARG A 10 46.57 -22.63 -32.47
CA ARG A 10 45.71 -23.06 -31.35
C ARG A 10 45.35 -21.90 -30.41
N ARG A 11 46.28 -20.96 -30.18
CA ARG A 11 46.03 -19.76 -29.36
C ARG A 11 45.04 -18.83 -30.05
N VAL A 12 45.17 -18.62 -31.36
CA VAL A 12 44.24 -17.78 -32.12
C VAL A 12 42.83 -18.40 -32.13
N LEU A 13 42.71 -19.71 -32.38
CA LEU A 13 41.42 -20.40 -32.36
C LEU A 13 40.75 -20.32 -30.98
N ALA A 14 41.51 -20.50 -29.90
CA ALA A 14 41.00 -20.39 -28.53
C ALA A 14 40.54 -18.96 -28.21
N SER A 15 41.24 -17.93 -28.70
CA SER A 15 40.82 -16.53 -28.54
C SER A 15 39.59 -16.19 -29.35
N VAL A 16 39.47 -16.69 -30.58
CA VAL A 16 38.30 -16.49 -31.45
C VAL A 16 37.06 -17.18 -30.89
N VAL A 17 37.18 -18.44 -30.42
CA VAL A 17 36.07 -19.15 -29.78
C VAL A 17 35.62 -18.44 -28.49
N ARG A 18 36.57 -17.90 -27.72
CA ARG A 18 36.28 -17.13 -26.51
C ARG A 18 35.62 -15.78 -26.82
N PHE A 19 36.02 -15.13 -27.91
CA PHE A 19 35.40 -13.90 -28.41
C PHE A 19 33.98 -14.15 -28.92
N ILE A 20 33.76 -15.22 -29.69
CA ILE A 20 32.43 -15.61 -30.19
C ILE A 20 31.50 -15.95 -29.02
N LYS A 21 31.93 -16.76 -28.04
CA LYS A 21 31.14 -17.02 -26.82
C LYS A 21 30.81 -15.74 -26.05
N ASN A 22 31.75 -14.81 -25.93
CA ASN A 22 31.51 -13.53 -25.25
C ASN A 22 30.61 -12.58 -26.07
N ALA A 23 30.62 -12.69 -27.40
CA ALA A 23 29.73 -11.94 -28.29
C ALA A 23 28.30 -12.50 -28.27
N ASP A 24 28.14 -13.83 -28.19
CA ASP A 24 26.85 -14.52 -28.06
C ASP A 24 26.16 -14.19 -26.73
N ILE A 25 26.92 -14.05 -25.64
CA ILE A 25 26.43 -13.54 -24.35
C ILE A 25 25.97 -12.07 -24.45
N ARG A 26 26.56 -11.26 -25.33
CA ARG A 26 26.14 -9.87 -25.58
C ARG A 26 24.99 -9.72 -26.58
N LEU A 27 24.66 -10.78 -27.33
CA LEU A 27 23.61 -10.79 -28.35
C LEU A 27 22.35 -11.54 -27.89
N SER A 28 22.06 -11.52 -26.59
CA SER A 28 20.71 -11.87 -26.11
C SER A 28 19.71 -10.93 -26.78
N ARG A 29 18.79 -11.47 -27.59
CA ARG A 29 17.81 -10.65 -28.32
C ARG A 29 16.98 -9.82 -27.33
N PRO A 30 16.69 -8.53 -27.62
CA PRO A 30 15.91 -7.67 -26.72
C PRO A 30 14.60 -8.32 -26.24
N SER A 31 13.94 -9.08 -27.11
CA SER A 31 12.70 -9.81 -26.80
C SER A 31 12.87 -10.90 -25.73
N GLU A 32 14.02 -11.56 -25.68
CA GLU A 32 14.30 -12.68 -24.78
C GLU A 32 14.71 -12.17 -23.38
N MET A 33 15.41 -11.03 -23.33
CA MET A 33 15.65 -10.27 -22.10
C MET A 33 14.34 -9.71 -21.53
N ASP A 34 13.46 -9.18 -22.37
CA ASP A 34 12.15 -8.68 -21.96
C ASP A 34 11.21 -9.80 -21.49
N GLU A 35 11.21 -10.97 -22.14
CA GLU A 35 10.49 -12.15 -21.65
C GLU A 35 11.03 -12.66 -20.33
N LYS A 36 12.36 -12.80 -20.17
CA LYS A 36 12.96 -13.18 -18.89
C LYS A 36 12.66 -12.16 -17.80
N ARG A 37 12.62 -10.86 -18.13
CA ARG A 37 12.25 -9.80 -17.19
C ARG A 37 10.78 -9.85 -16.81
N LYS A 38 9.89 -10.12 -17.77
CA LYS A 38 8.45 -10.33 -17.55
C LYS A 38 8.16 -11.57 -16.72
N TRP A 39 8.80 -12.70 -17.02
CA TRP A 39 8.74 -13.94 -16.24
C TRP A 39 9.29 -13.74 -14.82
N CYS A 40 10.45 -13.05 -14.73
CA CYS A 40 11.02 -12.42 -13.53
C CYS A 40 9.99 -11.73 -12.64
N GLN A 41 9.27 -10.78 -13.25
CA GLN A 41 8.27 -9.93 -12.59
C GLN A 41 7.00 -10.70 -12.24
N GLN A 42 6.52 -11.60 -13.11
CA GLN A 42 5.36 -12.44 -12.85
C GLN A 42 5.60 -13.40 -11.68
N ASN A 43 6.70 -14.16 -11.70
CA ASN A 43 7.04 -15.07 -10.61
C ASN A 43 7.40 -14.34 -9.31
N ASN A 44 7.87 -13.10 -9.40
CA ASN A 44 8.00 -12.26 -8.20
C ASN A 44 6.62 -11.92 -7.59
N ASN A 45 5.62 -11.59 -8.40
CA ASN A 45 4.31 -11.19 -7.88
C ASN A 45 3.54 -12.33 -7.18
N GLU A 46 4.00 -13.59 -7.31
CA GLU A 46 3.43 -14.79 -6.68
C GLU A 46 4.38 -15.45 -5.68
N MET A 47 5.39 -14.72 -5.21
CA MET A 47 6.39 -15.24 -4.29
C MET A 47 5.78 -15.74 -2.97
N SER A 48 6.04 -17.01 -2.65
CA SER A 48 5.68 -17.62 -1.38
C SER A 48 6.54 -17.10 -0.22
N TRP A 49 6.07 -17.28 1.01
CA TRP A 49 6.85 -16.97 2.21
C TRP A 49 8.18 -17.71 2.25
N SER A 50 8.25 -18.98 1.86
CA SER A 50 9.51 -19.74 1.86
C SER A 50 10.57 -19.06 1.00
N GLY A 51 10.20 -18.60 -0.21
CA GLY A 51 11.09 -17.83 -1.08
C GLY A 51 11.40 -16.42 -0.55
N PHE A 52 10.47 -15.80 0.20
CA PHE A 52 10.70 -14.52 0.85
C PHE A 52 11.75 -14.65 1.98
N TRP A 53 11.63 -15.65 2.84
CA TRP A 53 12.49 -15.86 4.00
C TRP A 53 13.91 -16.29 3.65
N GLN A 54 14.16 -16.86 2.47
CA GLN A 54 15.52 -17.27 2.06
C GLN A 54 16.52 -16.12 1.96
N VAL A 55 16.05 -14.88 1.77
CA VAL A 55 16.92 -13.70 1.67
C VAL A 55 16.90 -12.92 2.99
N PRO A 56 18.00 -12.87 3.77
CA PRO A 56 18.03 -12.25 5.10
C PRO A 56 17.58 -10.78 5.10
N TRP A 57 17.98 -10.02 4.08
CA TRP A 57 17.60 -8.61 3.94
C TRP A 57 16.08 -8.40 3.86
N ARG A 58 15.33 -9.32 3.26
CA ARG A 58 13.86 -9.21 3.15
C ARG A 58 13.16 -9.28 4.50
N ARG A 59 13.74 -10.02 5.44
CA ARG A 59 13.24 -10.15 6.82
C ARG A 59 13.35 -8.81 7.55
N TRP A 60 14.54 -8.23 7.53
CA TRP A 60 14.78 -6.91 8.12
C TRP A 60 13.95 -5.84 7.46
N TYR A 61 13.79 -5.89 6.13
CA TYR A 61 12.95 -4.94 5.41
C TYR A 61 11.48 -5.00 5.84
N LEU A 62 10.90 -6.21 5.99
CA LEU A 62 9.55 -6.37 6.55
C LEU A 62 9.47 -5.82 7.98
N VAL A 63 10.43 -6.15 8.85
CA VAL A 63 10.45 -5.69 10.25
C VAL A 63 10.53 -4.17 10.31
N ILE A 64 11.44 -3.55 9.57
CA ILE A 64 11.58 -2.09 9.49
C ILE A 64 10.28 -1.47 8.99
N SER A 65 9.69 -2.01 7.93
CA SER A 65 8.42 -1.52 7.37
C SER A 65 7.31 -1.52 8.43
N VAL A 66 7.14 -2.62 9.18
CA VAL A 66 6.14 -2.74 10.24
C VAL A 66 6.44 -1.77 11.39
N VAL A 67 7.68 -1.71 11.87
CA VAL A 67 8.10 -0.81 12.95
C VAL A 67 7.86 0.65 12.58
N THR A 68 8.24 1.05 11.36
CA THR A 68 8.01 2.41 10.86
C THR A 68 6.51 2.74 10.78
N LEU A 69 5.67 1.79 10.36
CA LEU A 69 4.21 1.98 10.38
C LEU A 69 3.67 2.15 11.81
N VAL A 70 4.15 1.35 12.77
CA VAL A 70 3.74 1.46 14.18
C VAL A 70 4.13 2.82 14.75
N ILE A 71 5.37 3.27 14.51
CA ILE A 71 5.84 4.59 14.94
C ILE A 71 4.99 5.69 14.28
N ALA A 72 4.68 5.59 13.00
CA ALA A 72 3.83 6.56 12.31
C ALA A 72 2.43 6.64 12.91
N ASN A 73 1.82 5.51 13.28
CA ASN A 73 0.52 5.49 13.96
C ASN A 73 0.59 6.14 15.35
N TYR A 74 1.66 5.88 16.11
CA TYR A 74 1.87 6.52 17.40
C TYR A 74 1.98 8.04 17.25
N CYS A 75 2.85 8.53 16.35
CA CYS A 75 2.98 9.95 16.08
C CYS A 75 1.66 10.57 15.58
N PHE A 76 0.88 9.82 14.80
CA PHE A 76 -0.41 10.27 14.30
C PHE A 76 -1.46 10.40 15.41
N ALA A 77 -1.43 9.54 16.42
CA ALA A 77 -2.29 9.68 17.60
C ALA A 77 -2.03 11.00 18.36
N GLU A 78 -0.76 11.40 18.49
CA GLU A 78 -0.39 12.70 19.10
C GLU A 78 -0.92 13.88 18.26
N VAL A 79 -0.87 13.77 16.92
CA VAL A 79 -1.46 14.78 16.02
C VAL A 79 -2.98 14.89 16.25
N PHE A 80 -3.69 13.80 16.49
CA PHE A 80 -5.12 13.87 16.80
C PHE A 80 -5.42 14.61 18.10
N VAL A 81 -4.66 14.35 19.16
CA VAL A 81 -4.82 15.06 20.44
C VAL A 81 -4.57 16.57 20.25
N PHE A 82 -3.53 16.93 19.49
CA PHE A 82 -3.26 18.33 19.16
C PHE A 82 -4.40 18.98 18.34
N VAL A 83 -4.85 18.30 17.28
CA VAL A 83 -5.88 18.79 16.36
C VAL A 83 -7.25 18.89 17.04
N ALA A 84 -7.56 18.04 18.02
CA ALA A 84 -8.79 18.11 18.79
C ALA A 84 -8.92 19.41 19.59
N ASN A 85 -7.80 19.94 20.10
CA ASN A 85 -7.77 21.09 21.01
C ASN A 85 -7.64 22.46 20.31
N ARG A 86 -7.30 22.50 19.02
CA ARG A 86 -7.18 23.76 18.28
C ARG A 86 -8.51 24.22 17.69
N HIS A 87 -8.61 25.50 17.40
CA HIS A 87 -9.71 26.09 16.63
C HIS A 87 -9.48 25.95 15.12
N GLY A 88 -10.54 25.72 14.36
CA GLY A 88 -10.52 25.68 12.90
C GLY A 88 -11.64 26.49 12.26
N ALA A 89 -11.74 26.38 10.93
CA ALA A 89 -12.81 26.96 10.13
C ALA A 89 -13.86 25.90 9.76
N VAL A 90 -15.14 26.29 9.74
CA VAL A 90 -16.21 25.45 9.20
C VAL A 90 -16.26 25.64 7.69
N LEU A 91 -16.29 24.54 6.95
CA LEU A 91 -16.44 24.57 5.49
C LEU A 91 -17.92 24.45 5.13
N PHE A 92 -18.41 25.26 4.20
CA PHE A 92 -19.75 25.07 3.65
C PHE A 92 -19.76 23.86 2.71
N ASP A 93 -20.64 22.91 2.98
CA ASP A 93 -20.80 21.70 2.19
C ASP A 93 -22.23 21.59 1.63
N PRO A 94 -22.43 21.80 0.32
CA PRO A 94 -23.76 21.79 -0.28
C PRO A 94 -24.40 20.41 -0.29
N VAL A 95 -23.61 19.32 -0.24
CA VAL A 95 -24.16 17.95 -0.28
C VAL A 95 -24.70 17.57 1.09
N LEU A 96 -23.96 17.85 2.17
CA LEU A 96 -24.43 17.61 3.54
C LEU A 96 -25.63 18.50 3.90
N ALA A 97 -25.77 19.67 3.27
CA ALA A 97 -26.93 20.54 3.47
C ALA A 97 -28.25 19.95 2.93
N LEU A 98 -28.21 18.89 2.10
CA LEU A 98 -29.40 18.30 1.48
C LEU A 98 -30.17 17.33 2.38
N PHE A 99 -29.56 16.85 3.46
CA PHE A 99 -30.18 15.84 4.33
C PHE A 99 -29.77 16.03 5.79
N ASP A 100 -30.53 15.40 6.69
CA ASP A 100 -30.19 15.33 8.11
C ASP A 100 -29.31 14.11 8.40
N PRO A 101 -28.40 14.21 9.38
CA PRO A 101 -27.45 13.15 9.68
C PRO A 101 -28.14 11.94 10.33
N ILE A 102 -27.69 10.74 9.96
CA ILE A 102 -28.15 9.46 10.50
C ILE A 102 -26.96 8.77 11.15
N ASP A 103 -27.13 8.30 12.39
CA ASP A 103 -26.11 7.51 13.08
C ASP A 103 -25.99 6.13 12.42
N ASN A 104 -24.86 5.91 11.75
CA ASN A 104 -24.51 4.68 11.07
C ASN A 104 -23.24 4.06 11.66
N SER A 105 -22.81 4.47 12.86
CA SER A 105 -21.50 4.14 13.42
C SER A 105 -21.26 2.62 13.46
N VAL A 106 -22.24 1.86 13.94
CA VAL A 106 -22.17 0.38 14.00
C VAL A 106 -22.05 -0.24 12.62
N ALA A 107 -22.84 0.25 11.64
CA ALA A 107 -22.82 -0.27 10.29
C ALA A 107 -21.47 0.03 9.59
N ILE A 108 -20.96 1.25 9.74
CA ILE A 108 -19.65 1.67 9.20
C ILE A 108 -18.54 0.80 9.79
N SER A 109 -18.51 0.62 11.12
CA SER A 109 -17.52 -0.22 11.79
C SER A 109 -17.61 -1.68 11.35
N LEU A 110 -18.81 -2.25 11.23
CA LEU A 110 -19.00 -3.62 10.77
C LEU A 110 -18.41 -3.83 9.36
N VAL A 111 -18.71 -2.91 8.43
CA VAL A 111 -18.18 -2.97 7.06
C VAL A 111 -16.66 -2.77 7.05
N LEU A 112 -16.14 -1.84 7.85
CA LEU A 112 -14.70 -1.57 7.96
C LEU A 112 -13.93 -2.80 8.45
N TYR A 113 -14.35 -3.39 9.58
CA TYR A 113 -13.65 -4.53 10.18
C TYR A 113 -13.79 -5.81 9.36
N SER A 114 -14.96 -6.06 8.76
CA SER A 114 -15.11 -7.19 7.83
C SER A 114 -14.22 -7.02 6.60
N SER A 115 -14.09 -5.80 6.07
CA SER A 115 -13.17 -5.48 4.97
C SER A 115 -11.72 -5.69 5.36
N MET A 116 -11.33 -5.26 6.56
CA MET A 116 -9.99 -5.49 7.12
C MET A 116 -9.69 -6.98 7.25
N GLY A 117 -10.63 -7.77 7.79
CA GLY A 117 -10.51 -9.23 7.88
C GLY A 117 -10.35 -9.90 6.51
N LEU A 118 -11.19 -9.53 5.53
CA LEU A 118 -11.11 -10.04 4.16
C LEU A 118 -9.76 -9.69 3.52
N TYR A 119 -9.29 -8.45 3.70
CA TYR A 119 -8.01 -7.99 3.21
C TYR A 119 -6.84 -8.82 3.78
N PHE A 120 -6.75 -8.97 5.09
CA PHE A 120 -5.66 -9.73 5.72
C PHE A 120 -5.73 -11.23 5.41
N SER A 121 -6.92 -11.81 5.21
CA SER A 121 -7.09 -13.20 4.78
C SER A 121 -6.42 -13.52 3.43
N ASP A 122 -6.13 -12.50 2.61
CA ASP A 122 -5.43 -12.63 1.33
C ASP A 122 -3.96 -12.19 1.45
N GLN A 123 -3.71 -11.02 2.05
CA GLN A 123 -2.39 -10.43 2.08
C GLN A 123 -1.39 -11.19 2.92
N LEU A 124 -1.84 -11.85 4.00
CA LEU A 124 -0.96 -12.67 4.82
C LEU A 124 -0.37 -13.86 4.07
N PHE A 125 -0.86 -14.22 2.87
CA PHE A 125 -0.28 -15.24 2.02
C PHE A 125 0.61 -14.68 0.89
N ARG A 126 0.63 -13.35 0.72
CA ARG A 126 1.35 -12.66 -0.36
C ARG A 126 2.30 -11.60 0.22
N PRO A 127 3.53 -11.98 0.60
CA PRO A 127 4.45 -11.08 1.31
C PRO A 127 4.71 -9.76 0.59
N ARG A 128 4.80 -9.76 -0.74
CA ARG A 128 5.00 -8.53 -1.51
C ARG A 128 3.81 -7.58 -1.47
N ALA A 129 2.61 -8.12 -1.61
CA ALA A 129 1.40 -7.32 -1.54
C ALA A 129 1.18 -6.80 -0.12
N LEU A 130 1.56 -7.58 0.91
CA LEU A 130 1.59 -7.13 2.29
C LEU A 130 2.54 -5.94 2.49
N LEU A 131 3.78 -6.01 1.99
CA LEU A 131 4.74 -4.89 2.07
C LEU A 131 4.23 -3.65 1.33
N ALA A 132 3.75 -3.81 0.11
CA ALA A 132 3.20 -2.70 -0.67
C ALA A 132 2.02 -2.06 0.05
N GLY A 133 1.14 -2.87 0.64
CA GLY A 133 0.04 -2.39 1.48
C GLY A 133 0.53 -1.62 2.71
N ASN A 134 1.55 -2.11 3.38
CA ASN A 134 2.13 -1.48 4.57
C ASN A 134 2.78 -0.12 4.26
N HIS A 135 3.58 -0.03 3.19
CA HIS A 135 4.15 1.24 2.73
C HIS A 135 3.08 2.22 2.23
N SER A 136 2.07 1.71 1.53
CA SER A 136 0.93 2.55 1.10
C SER A 136 0.22 3.15 2.31
N LEU A 137 -0.01 2.35 3.36
CA LEU A 137 -0.68 2.81 4.58
C LEU A 137 0.18 3.81 5.35
N PHE A 138 1.49 3.58 5.45
CA PHE A 138 2.44 4.52 6.03
C PHE A 138 2.38 5.90 5.33
N LEU A 139 2.36 5.91 4.00
CA LEU A 139 2.23 7.15 3.21
C LEU A 139 0.89 7.84 3.45
N VAL A 140 -0.22 7.08 3.45
CA VAL A 140 -1.56 7.62 3.73
C VAL A 140 -1.60 8.28 5.11
N ILE A 141 -1.10 7.61 6.15
CA ILE A 141 -1.08 8.15 7.52
C ILE A 141 -0.20 9.40 7.60
N SER A 142 0.96 9.38 6.95
CA SER A 142 1.89 10.51 6.95
C SER A 142 1.29 11.74 6.25
N ILE A 143 0.68 11.55 5.07
CA ILE A 143 -0.02 12.64 4.36
C ILE A 143 -1.21 13.12 5.21
N ARG A 144 -1.97 12.21 5.84
CA ARG A 144 -3.08 12.59 6.71
C ARG A 144 -2.62 13.41 7.91
N ALA A 145 -1.50 13.07 8.53
CA ALA A 145 -0.91 13.85 9.62
C ALA A 145 -0.58 15.28 9.14
N ILE A 146 0.07 15.39 7.98
CA ILE A 146 0.43 16.68 7.38
C ILE A 146 -0.82 17.49 7.02
N THR A 147 -1.81 16.87 6.35
CA THR A 147 -3.02 17.57 5.95
C THR A 147 -3.79 18.05 7.15
N LEU A 148 -3.98 17.21 8.18
CA LEU A 148 -4.64 17.65 9.42
C LEU A 148 -3.95 18.87 10.02
N LEU A 149 -2.61 18.88 10.12
CA LEU A 149 -1.89 20.04 10.65
C LEU A 149 -2.11 21.30 9.79
N LEU A 150 -2.13 21.16 8.46
CA LEU A 150 -2.26 22.27 7.51
C LEU A 150 -3.71 22.74 7.27
N THR A 151 -4.71 21.89 7.51
CA THR A 151 -6.12 22.19 7.30
C THR A 151 -6.86 22.21 8.65
N PRO A 152 -6.81 23.32 9.41
CA PRO A 152 -7.59 23.51 10.61
C PRO A 152 -9.08 23.64 10.27
N LEU A 153 -9.76 22.50 10.13
CA LEU A 153 -11.19 22.43 9.90
C LEU A 153 -11.92 22.07 11.19
N GLU A 154 -13.06 22.71 11.40
CA GLU A 154 -14.05 22.33 12.41
C GLU A 154 -15.04 21.34 11.81
N ALA A 155 -15.63 20.51 12.68
CA ALA A 155 -16.63 19.53 12.29
C ALA A 155 -17.82 20.20 11.58
N PRO A 156 -18.43 19.52 10.58
CA PRO A 156 -19.61 20.04 9.92
C PRO A 156 -20.75 20.27 10.94
N PRO A 157 -21.66 21.22 10.67
CA PRO A 157 -22.85 21.39 11.49
C PRO A 157 -23.64 20.09 11.61
N LYS A 158 -24.14 19.80 12.82
CA LYS A 158 -24.85 18.55 13.16
C LYS A 158 -24.00 17.26 13.05
N VAL A 159 -22.67 17.34 13.21
CA VAL A 159 -21.81 16.14 13.26
C VAL A 159 -22.33 15.14 14.30
N ILE A 160 -22.43 13.87 13.91
CA ILE A 160 -22.60 12.75 14.83
C ILE A 160 -21.21 12.10 14.99
N PRO A 161 -20.58 12.16 16.18
CA PRO A 161 -19.28 11.56 16.41
C PRO A 161 -19.27 10.09 15.98
N LEU A 162 -18.26 9.70 15.22
CA LEU A 162 -18.14 8.33 14.74
C LEU A 162 -17.57 7.46 15.86
N GLY A 163 -18.48 6.86 16.64
CA GLY A 163 -18.11 5.97 17.73
C GLY A 163 -17.65 4.62 17.21
N ASP A 164 -16.48 4.16 17.67
CA ASP A 164 -15.97 2.83 17.34
C ASP A 164 -16.38 1.79 18.39
N PRO A 165 -17.35 0.90 18.12
CA PRO A 165 -17.83 -0.09 19.07
C PRO A 165 -16.78 -1.14 19.41
N VAL A 166 -15.87 -1.45 18.48
CA VAL A 166 -14.82 -2.45 18.70
C VAL A 166 -13.73 -1.87 19.58
N LEU A 167 -13.31 -0.63 19.32
CA LEU A 167 -12.34 0.05 20.18
C LEU A 167 -12.89 0.25 21.60
N ARG A 168 -14.16 0.66 21.72
CA ARG A 168 -14.85 0.77 23.02
C ARG A 168 -14.88 -0.55 23.78
N LEU A 169 -15.17 -1.66 23.09
CA LEU A 169 -15.22 -2.99 23.68
C LEU A 169 -13.83 -3.50 24.11
N LEU A 170 -12.79 -3.26 23.31
CA LEU A 170 -11.45 -3.81 23.54
C LEU A 170 -10.58 -2.96 24.48
N PHE A 171 -10.70 -1.64 24.40
CA PHE A 171 -9.80 -0.71 25.09
C PHE A 171 -10.51 0.18 26.11
N HIS A 172 -11.84 0.04 26.28
CA HIS A 172 -12.65 0.84 27.20
C HIS A 172 -12.47 2.36 27.02
N THR A 173 -12.12 2.79 25.81
CA THR A 173 -11.96 4.19 25.46
C THR A 173 -13.30 4.81 25.07
N SER A 174 -13.53 6.07 25.45
CA SER A 174 -14.75 6.83 25.12
C SER A 174 -14.47 8.08 24.28
N THR A 175 -13.22 8.28 23.86
CA THR A 175 -12.81 9.47 23.11
C THR A 175 -13.12 9.32 21.64
N ASP A 176 -14.17 10.00 21.19
CA ASP A 176 -14.45 10.18 19.77
C ASP A 176 -13.84 11.50 19.30
N TYR A 177 -13.07 11.46 18.21
CA TYR A 177 -12.49 12.65 17.59
C TYR A 177 -13.43 13.12 16.47
N THR A 178 -13.75 14.42 16.46
CA THR A 178 -14.65 15.03 15.45
C THR A 178 -13.94 15.97 14.49
N LYS A 179 -12.66 16.28 14.77
CA LYS A 179 -11.83 17.20 13.98
C LYS A 179 -10.81 16.49 13.08
N ASP A 180 -11.03 15.21 12.79
CA ASP A 180 -10.17 14.39 11.95
C ASP A 180 -10.45 14.60 10.43
N LEU A 181 -10.58 15.86 10.04
CA LEU A 181 -11.15 16.31 8.77
C LEU A 181 -10.07 16.59 7.72
N PHE A 182 -10.36 16.19 6.49
CA PHE A 182 -9.49 16.22 5.30
C PHE A 182 -8.23 15.35 5.35
N PHE A 183 -8.17 14.21 4.64
CA PHE A 183 -9.20 13.47 3.90
C PHE A 183 -9.69 12.26 4.71
N SER A 184 -10.84 11.67 4.38
CA SER A 184 -11.43 10.57 5.18
C SER A 184 -10.50 9.36 5.30
N GLY A 185 -10.05 9.06 6.52
CA GLY A 185 -9.16 7.92 6.80
C GLY A 185 -9.82 6.57 6.54
N HIS A 186 -11.10 6.43 6.88
CA HIS A 186 -11.92 5.24 6.63
C HIS A 186 -12.04 4.93 5.13
N THR A 187 -12.38 5.96 4.35
CA THR A 187 -12.54 5.83 2.89
C THR A 187 -11.20 5.55 2.22
N ALA A 188 -10.12 6.21 2.62
CA ALA A 188 -8.79 5.99 2.05
C ALA A 188 -8.25 4.58 2.36
N THR A 189 -8.44 4.11 3.60
CA THR A 189 -7.97 2.79 4.03
C THR A 189 -8.70 1.68 3.28
N THR A 190 -10.03 1.74 3.19
CA THR A 190 -10.81 0.75 2.41
C THR A 190 -10.49 0.83 0.92
N THR A 191 -10.26 2.03 0.37
CA THR A 191 -9.80 2.19 -1.02
C THR A 191 -8.46 1.50 -1.24
N LEU A 192 -7.50 1.68 -0.34
CA LEU A 192 -6.19 1.04 -0.40
C LEU A 192 -6.31 -0.50 -0.32
N MET A 193 -7.18 -1.02 0.55
CA MET A 193 -7.49 -2.45 0.61
C MET A 193 -8.03 -2.95 -0.75
N CYS A 194 -8.96 -2.22 -1.36
CA CYS A 194 -9.50 -2.53 -2.68
C CYS A 194 -8.41 -2.53 -3.77
N LEU A 195 -7.56 -1.50 -3.81
CA LEU A 195 -6.48 -1.38 -4.80
C LEU A 195 -5.47 -2.52 -4.72
N ASN A 196 -5.20 -3.02 -3.53
CA ASN A 196 -4.22 -4.07 -3.30
C ASN A 196 -4.81 -5.49 -3.33
N ALA A 197 -6.13 -5.64 -3.45
CA ALA A 197 -6.82 -6.92 -3.56
C ALA A 197 -6.94 -7.41 -5.01
N ARG A 198 -7.20 -8.72 -5.19
CA ARG A 198 -7.35 -9.37 -6.51
C ARG A 198 -8.65 -10.17 -6.59
N GLY A 199 -9.11 -10.43 -7.82
CA GLY A 199 -10.29 -11.26 -8.09
C GLY A 199 -11.57 -10.73 -7.44
N TRP A 200 -12.43 -11.63 -6.97
CA TRP A 200 -13.73 -11.27 -6.37
C TRP A 200 -13.58 -10.39 -5.11
N ARG A 201 -12.49 -10.56 -4.35
CA ARG A 201 -12.22 -9.77 -3.13
C ARG A 201 -12.11 -8.28 -3.42
N ARG A 202 -11.54 -7.91 -4.58
CA ARG A 202 -11.46 -6.51 -5.03
C ARG A 202 -12.85 -5.91 -5.21
N ASN A 203 -13.78 -6.65 -5.80
CA ASN A 203 -15.14 -6.16 -6.04
C ASN A 203 -15.90 -5.97 -4.72
N VAL A 204 -15.73 -6.90 -3.78
CA VAL A 204 -16.31 -6.77 -2.44
C VAL A 204 -15.73 -5.57 -1.71
N LEU A 205 -14.41 -5.38 -1.73
CA LEU A 205 -13.76 -4.23 -1.10
C LEU A 205 -14.12 -2.91 -1.76
N LEU A 206 -14.34 -2.89 -3.08
CA LEU A 206 -14.86 -1.71 -3.79
C LEU A 206 -16.26 -1.35 -3.29
N LEU A 207 -17.15 -2.34 -3.18
CA LEU A 207 -18.47 -2.14 -2.61
C LEU A 207 -18.37 -1.63 -1.16
N SER A 208 -17.51 -2.24 -0.35
CA SER A 208 -17.26 -1.78 1.03
C SER A 208 -16.78 -0.33 1.07
N THR A 209 -15.88 0.10 0.17
CA THR A 209 -15.44 1.49 0.07
C THR A 209 -16.61 2.41 -0.22
N LEU A 210 -17.50 2.06 -1.15
CA LEU A 210 -18.69 2.86 -1.46
C LEU A 210 -19.65 2.93 -0.27
N LEU A 211 -19.86 1.82 0.43
CA LEU A 211 -20.71 1.76 1.62
C LEU A 211 -20.15 2.61 2.76
N VAL A 212 -18.85 2.51 3.05
CA VAL A 212 -18.18 3.32 4.07
C VAL A 212 -18.21 4.80 3.70
N ALA A 213 -17.87 5.15 2.45
CA ALA A 213 -17.92 6.52 1.94
C ALA A 213 -19.32 7.13 2.08
N THR A 214 -20.36 6.36 1.72
CA THR A 214 -21.74 6.80 1.86
C THR A 214 -22.13 6.94 3.32
N GLY A 215 -21.78 5.96 4.17
CA GLY A 215 -22.10 5.98 5.59
C GLY A 215 -21.50 7.17 6.33
N VAL A 216 -20.23 7.49 6.08
CA VAL A 216 -19.58 8.64 6.74
C VAL A 216 -20.17 9.98 6.28
N LEU A 217 -20.65 10.08 5.03
CA LEU A 217 -21.40 11.25 4.57
C LEU A 217 -22.77 11.33 5.20
N LEU A 218 -23.54 10.24 5.22
CA LEU A 218 -24.86 10.18 5.85
C LEU A 218 -24.81 10.52 7.34
N GLN A 219 -23.68 10.26 8.01
CA GLN A 219 -23.48 10.58 9.43
C GLN A 219 -22.98 12.03 9.66
N HIS A 220 -22.67 12.77 8.59
CA HIS A 220 -21.94 14.05 8.65
C HIS A 220 -20.60 13.90 9.40
N ALA A 221 -19.98 12.73 9.40
CA ALA A 221 -18.71 12.49 10.08
C ALA A 221 -17.53 13.16 9.33
N HIS A 222 -17.67 13.34 8.02
CA HIS A 222 -16.68 13.99 7.16
C HIS A 222 -17.35 14.89 6.13
N TYR A 223 -16.62 15.91 5.68
CA TYR A 223 -17.03 16.71 4.53
C TYR A 223 -16.98 15.87 3.23
N THR A 224 -17.78 16.25 2.25
CA THR A 224 -17.80 15.65 0.91
C THR A 224 -16.44 15.70 0.24
N VAL A 225 -15.71 16.81 0.40
CA VAL A 225 -14.35 16.96 -0.12
C VAL A 225 -13.37 15.94 0.49
N ASP A 226 -13.57 15.56 1.75
CA ASP A 226 -12.73 14.58 2.44
C ASP A 226 -12.93 13.18 1.87
N VAL A 227 -14.19 12.83 1.58
CA VAL A 227 -14.59 11.52 1.06
C VAL A 227 -14.23 11.39 -0.41
N VAL A 228 -14.45 12.43 -1.21
CA VAL A 228 -14.08 12.44 -2.64
C VAL A 228 -12.56 12.48 -2.82
N GLY A 229 -11.82 13.23 -2.00
CA GLY A 229 -10.36 13.31 -2.10
C GLY A 229 -9.64 12.02 -1.68
N ALA A 230 -10.23 11.25 -0.76
CA ALA A 230 -9.61 10.06 -0.18
C ALA A 230 -9.17 9.00 -1.21
N PRO A 231 -10.00 8.59 -2.20
CA PRO A 231 -9.58 7.63 -3.21
C PRO A 231 -8.39 8.08 -4.07
N PHE A 232 -8.32 9.36 -4.43
CA PHE A 232 -7.22 9.89 -5.26
C PHE A 232 -5.89 9.89 -4.50
N ILE A 233 -5.92 10.29 -3.22
CA ILE A 233 -4.74 10.28 -2.37
C ILE A 233 -4.31 8.84 -2.10
N ALA A 234 -5.24 7.95 -1.74
CA ALA A 234 -4.96 6.53 -1.53
C ALA A 234 -4.35 5.87 -2.77
N PHE A 235 -4.89 6.15 -3.96
CA PHE A 235 -4.35 5.67 -5.23
C PHE A 235 -2.92 6.18 -5.47
N THR A 236 -2.67 7.46 -5.22
CA THR A 236 -1.35 8.07 -5.38
C THR A 236 -0.33 7.42 -4.45
N CYS A 237 -0.66 7.28 -3.16
CA CYS A 237 0.16 6.58 -2.17
C CYS A 237 0.45 5.14 -2.59
N TYR A 238 -0.58 4.42 -3.05
CA TYR A 238 -0.42 3.05 -3.53
C TYR A 238 0.55 2.95 -4.70
N LYS A 239 0.43 3.83 -5.69
CA LYS A 239 1.33 3.86 -6.85
C LYS A 239 2.77 4.18 -6.46
N ILE A 240 2.98 5.13 -5.54
CA ILE A 240 4.31 5.47 -5.01
C ILE A 240 4.90 4.28 -4.26
N ALA A 241 4.13 3.64 -3.38
CA ALA A 241 4.59 2.48 -2.60
C ALA A 241 4.97 1.29 -3.51
N VAL A 242 4.13 0.94 -4.48
CA VAL A 242 4.43 -0.13 -5.44
C VAL A 242 5.66 0.21 -6.28
N TRP A 243 5.82 1.47 -6.69
CA TRP A 243 7.01 1.92 -7.42
C TRP A 243 8.27 1.83 -6.55
N PHE A 244 8.21 2.29 -5.30
CA PHE A 244 9.31 2.19 -4.34
C PHE A 244 9.73 0.74 -4.10
N ASP A 245 8.76 -0.14 -3.87
CA ASP A 245 8.99 -1.59 -3.67
C ASP A 245 9.53 -2.28 -4.93
N ALA A 246 9.21 -1.77 -6.11
CA ALA A 246 9.74 -2.26 -7.37
C ALA A 246 11.18 -1.80 -7.61
N ILE A 247 11.52 -0.58 -7.20
CA ILE A 247 12.88 -0.02 -7.33
C ILE A 247 13.84 -0.65 -6.33
N MET A 248 13.40 -0.81 -5.08
CA MET A 248 14.21 -1.45 -4.04
C MET A 248 14.47 -2.89 -4.47
N PRO A 249 15.64 -3.17 -5.07
CA PRO A 249 15.81 -4.44 -5.74
C PRO A 249 15.88 -5.47 -4.63
N TYR A 250 14.93 -6.40 -4.64
CA TYR A 250 15.05 -7.70 -4.01
C TYR A 250 16.20 -8.54 -4.64
N LYS A 251 17.27 -7.89 -5.13
CA LYS A 251 18.46 -8.45 -5.79
C LYS A 251 19.26 -9.24 -4.76
N VAL A 252 18.77 -10.44 -4.54
CA VAL A 252 19.61 -11.61 -4.78
C VAL A 252 18.85 -12.40 -5.83
N CYS A 253 18.94 -11.96 -7.08
CA CYS A 253 18.77 -12.90 -8.17
C CYS A 253 19.91 -13.90 -7.95
N SER A 254 19.50 -15.09 -7.56
CA SER A 254 20.35 -16.17 -7.12
C SER A 254 21.62 -16.27 -7.94
N LYS A 255 22.74 -16.58 -7.29
CA LYS A 255 23.88 -17.27 -7.92
C LYS A 255 23.50 -18.65 -8.52
N VAL A 256 22.21 -18.94 -8.72
CA VAL A 256 21.64 -20.24 -9.15
C VAL A 256 21.12 -20.19 -10.60
N CYS A 257 21.16 -19.04 -11.29
CA CYS A 257 20.87 -18.97 -12.74
C CYS A 257 22.13 -18.88 -13.62
N ILE A 258 23.31 -19.10 -13.04
CA ILE A 258 24.58 -19.19 -13.77
C ILE A 258 25.25 -20.51 -13.35
N HIS A 259 24.65 -21.63 -13.72
CA HIS A 259 25.36 -22.90 -13.94
C HIS A 259 24.66 -23.67 -15.05
#